data_AF-A0A329PFH8-F1
#
_entry.id   AF-A0A329PFH8-F1
#
_cell.length_a   1.000
_cell.length_b   1.000
_cell.length_c   1.000
_cell.angle_alpha   90.00
_cell.angle_beta   90.00
_cell.angle_gamma   90.00
#
_symmetry.space_group_name_H-M   'P 1'
#
loop_
_entity.id
_entity.type
_entity.pdbx_description
1 polymer ?
#
loop_
_entity_poly.entity_id
_entity_poly.type
_entity_poly.pdbx_seq_one_letter_code
_entity_poly.pdbx_strand_id
1 'polypeptide(L)'
;MSDIQIQLDPSASKNFVDQLKPYLNQLAEDLKRDLAINREMLTIDEVCQLYSTSRNTVTEKWHRELGLPLSKLGNKIYIERQVLNDFIRSHPYQ
;
A
#
# COMPACT_ATOMS: atom_id res chain seq x y z
N MET A 1 32.28 18.96 41.96
CA MET A 1 31.28 18.82 40.89
C MET A 1 30.39 17.67 41.28
N SER A 2 29.10 17.90 41.48
CA SER A 2 28.17 16.89 41.99
C SER A 2 27.53 16.15 40.81
N ASP A 3 27.78 14.85 40.70
CA ASP A 3 27.14 14.00 39.69
C ASP A 3 25.63 13.93 39.95
N ILE A 4 24.82 14.49 39.04
CA ILE A 4 23.37 14.36 39.07
C ILE A 4 23.04 12.98 38.50
N GLN A 5 22.72 12.03 39.37
CA GLN A 5 22.15 10.74 38.97
C GLN A 5 20.63 10.89 38.84
N ILE A 6 20.13 10.92 37.60
CA ILE A 6 18.69 10.85 37.32
C ILE A 6 18.25 9.40 37.53
N GLN A 7 17.65 9.11 38.69
CA GLN A 7 16.97 7.84 38.91
C GLN A 7 15.64 7.87 38.14
N LEU A 8 15.55 7.08 37.07
CA LEU A 8 14.29 6.85 36.36
C LEU A 8 13.38 6.01 37.26
N ASP A 9 12.32 6.64 37.75
CA ASP A 9 11.27 5.98 38.52
C ASP A 9 10.62 4.86 37.68
N PRO A 10 10.62 3.60 38.13
CA PRO A 10 10.00 2.48 37.42
C PRO A 10 8.50 2.68 37.11
N SER A 11 7.81 3.51 37.89
CA SER A 11 6.41 3.88 37.65
C SER A 11 6.23 4.87 36.50
N ALA A 12 7.24 5.70 36.22
CA ALA A 12 7.27 6.60 35.07
C ALA A 12 7.37 5.81 33.75
N SER A 13 8.09 4.67 33.75
CA SER A 13 8.20 3.79 32.59
C SER A 13 6.86 3.18 32.18
N LYS A 14 6.01 2.82 33.15
CA LYS A 14 4.70 2.23 32.89
C LYS A 14 3.72 3.26 32.30
N ASN A 15 3.69 4.46 32.89
CA ASN A 15 2.89 5.58 32.37
C ASN A 15 3.32 6.00 30.96
N PHE A 16 4.62 6.00 30.67
CA PHE A 16 5.13 6.29 29.33
C PHE A 16 4.70 5.24 28.29
N VAL A 17 4.77 3.95 28.64
CA VAL A 17 4.30 2.87 27.76
C VAL A 17 2.79 2.93 27.54
N ASP A 18 2.00 3.22 28.59
CA ASP A 18 0.55 3.37 28.46
C ASP A 18 0.15 4.59 27.61
N GLN A 19 0.95 5.66 27.65
CA GLN A 19 0.77 6.83 26.76
C GLN A 19 1.13 6.54 25.30
N LEU A 20 2.06 5.63 25.03
CA LEU A 20 2.45 5.25 23.66
C LEU A 20 1.50 4.24 23.00
N LYS A 21 0.82 3.39 23.78
CA LYS A 21 -0.15 2.40 23.28
C LYS A 21 -1.16 2.96 22.26
N PRO A 22 -1.85 4.09 22.50
CA PRO A 22 -2.79 4.62 21.51
C PRO A 22 -2.11 5.02 20.19
N TYR A 23 -0.90 5.58 20.24
CA TYR A 23 -0.14 5.91 19.02
C TYR A 23 0.32 4.67 18.27
N LEU A 24 0.76 3.63 18.98
CA LEU A 24 1.14 2.35 18.37
C LEU A 24 -0.06 1.64 17.72
N ASN A 25 -1.23 1.68 18.36
CA ASN A 25 -2.46 1.15 17.79
C ASN A 25 -2.89 1.94 16.54
N GLN A 26 -2.78 3.26 16.58
CA GLN A 26 -3.05 4.10 15.41
C GLN A 26 -2.09 3.78 14.26
N LEU A 27 -0.78 3.69 14.53
CA LEU A 27 0.23 3.28 13.56
C LEU A 27 -0.04 1.88 12.99
N ALA A 28 -0.48 0.94 13.81
CA ALA A 28 -0.83 -0.40 13.37
C ALA A 28 -2.08 -0.41 12.48
N GLU A 29 -3.08 0.41 12.78
CA GLU A 29 -4.28 0.57 11.93
C GLU A 29 -3.96 1.29 10.61
N ASP A 30 -3.11 2.30 10.64
CA ASP A 30 -2.65 3.01 9.44
C ASP A 30 -1.80 2.05 8.58
N LEU A 31 -0.90 1.26 9.17
CA LEU A 31 -0.16 0.21 8.46
C LEU A 31 -1.09 -0.88 7.89
N LYS A 32 -2.14 -1.30 8.62
CA LYS A 32 -3.13 -2.25 8.08
C LYS A 32 -3.89 -1.67 6.91
N ARG A 33 -4.24 -0.38 6.96
CA ARG A 33 -4.89 0.33 5.84
C ARG A 33 -3.95 0.46 4.66
N ASP A 34 -2.69 0.84 4.88
CA ASP A 34 -1.68 0.92 3.82
C ASP A 34 -1.39 -0.46 3.21
N LEU A 35 -1.42 -1.52 4.01
CA LEU A 35 -1.32 -2.91 3.55
C LEU A 35 -2.58 -3.37 2.79
N ALA A 36 -3.77 -2.93 3.20
CA ALA A 36 -5.02 -3.19 2.48
C ALA A 36 -5.04 -2.46 1.14
N ILE A 37 -4.61 -1.18 1.10
CA ILE A 37 -4.44 -0.38 -0.11
C ILE A 37 -3.37 -1.01 -1.03
N ASN A 38 -2.27 -1.53 -0.48
CA ASN A 38 -1.28 -2.30 -1.26
C ASN A 38 -1.82 -3.62 -1.81
N ARG A 39 -2.86 -4.23 -1.22
CA ARG A 39 -3.53 -5.42 -1.78
C ARG A 39 -4.48 -5.06 -2.92
N GLU A 40 -4.97 -3.84 -2.93
CA GLU A 40 -5.88 -3.29 -3.93
C GLU A 40 -5.15 -2.64 -5.10
N MET A 41 -3.88 -2.25 -4.97
CA MET A 41 -3.08 -1.66 -6.04
C MET A 41 -2.07 -2.66 -6.59
N LEU A 42 -2.15 -2.97 -7.88
CA LEU A 42 -1.24 -3.88 -8.57
C LEU A 42 -0.30 -3.11 -9.48
N THR A 43 0.99 -3.40 -9.40
CA THR A 43 1.95 -2.93 -10.38
C THR A 43 1.70 -3.57 -11.75
N ILE A 44 2.17 -2.92 -12.82
CA ILE A 44 2.10 -3.50 -14.18
C ILE A 44 2.72 -4.91 -14.20
N ASP A 45 3.81 -5.13 -13.47
CA ASP A 45 4.49 -6.43 -13.42
C ASP A 45 3.62 -7.52 -12.80
N GLU A 46 2.91 -7.20 -11.71
CA GLU A 46 1.97 -8.12 -11.08
C GLU A 46 0.78 -8.41 -11.99
N VAL A 47 0.27 -7.40 -12.69
CA VAL A 47 -0.81 -7.59 -13.68
C VAL A 47 -0.35 -8.49 -14.84
N CYS A 48 0.86 -8.27 -15.35
CA CYS A 48 1.47 -9.11 -16.38
C CYS A 48 1.59 -10.57 -15.94
N GLN A 49 1.97 -10.82 -14.67
CA GLN A 49 2.06 -12.16 -14.11
C GLN A 49 0.67 -12.81 -13.93
N LEU A 50 -0.31 -12.05 -13.41
CA LEU A 50 -1.66 -12.56 -13.15
C LEU A 50 -2.40 -12.97 -14.42
N TYR A 51 -2.26 -12.18 -15.49
CA TYR A 51 -2.97 -12.40 -16.75
C TYR A 51 -2.07 -12.97 -17.86
N SER A 52 -0.85 -13.39 -17.53
CA SER A 52 0.14 -13.91 -18.49
C SER A 52 0.28 -13.03 -19.74
N THR A 53 0.36 -11.71 -19.52
CA THR A 53 0.37 -10.70 -20.60
C THR A 53 1.65 -9.87 -20.57
N SER A 54 1.93 -9.16 -21.66
CA SER A 54 3.12 -8.31 -21.78
C SER A 54 2.87 -6.90 -21.23
N ARG A 55 3.93 -6.20 -20.80
CA ARG A 55 3.80 -4.79 -20.38
C ARG A 55 3.20 -3.92 -21.47
N ASN A 56 3.62 -4.12 -22.72
CA ASN A 56 3.09 -3.38 -23.86
C ASN A 56 1.59 -3.61 -24.05
N THR A 57 1.10 -4.83 -23.78
CA THR A 57 -0.34 -5.10 -23.82
C THR A 57 -1.08 -4.25 -22.78
N VAL A 58 -0.54 -4.14 -21.56
CA VAL A 58 -1.16 -3.32 -20.51
C VAL A 58 -1.09 -1.82 -20.84
N THR A 59 0.05 -1.32 -21.33
CA THR A 59 0.23 0.13 -21.56
C THR A 59 -0.33 0.63 -22.88
N GLU A 60 -0.23 -0.14 -23.96
CA GLU A 60 -0.67 0.27 -25.30
C GLU A 60 -2.11 -0.19 -25.55
N LYS A 61 -2.41 -1.49 -25.41
CA LYS A 61 -3.76 -1.99 -25.68
C LYS A 61 -4.73 -1.61 -24.56
N TRP A 62 -4.43 -1.97 -23.32
CA TRP A 62 -5.41 -1.80 -22.24
C TRP A 62 -5.55 -0.34 -21.84
N HIS A 63 -4.44 0.36 -21.61
CA HIS A 63 -4.49 1.76 -21.21
C HIS A 63 -4.79 2.71 -22.38
N ARG A 64 -3.98 2.71 -23.44
CA ARG A 64 -4.11 3.71 -24.52
C ARG A 64 -5.30 3.44 -25.45
N GLU A 65 -5.56 2.20 -25.85
CA GLU A 65 -6.67 1.89 -26.76
C GLU A 65 -8.02 1.70 -26.04
N LEU A 66 -8.01 1.02 -24.88
CA LEU A 66 -9.24 0.64 -24.16
C LEU A 66 -9.53 1.46 -22.90
N GLY A 67 -8.65 2.38 -22.53
CA GLY A 67 -8.90 3.33 -21.45
C GLY A 67 -8.76 2.78 -20.03
N LEU A 68 -8.01 1.69 -19.81
CA LEU A 68 -7.68 1.21 -18.47
C LEU A 68 -6.93 2.32 -17.69
N PRO A 69 -7.45 2.81 -16.56
CA PRO A 69 -6.78 3.88 -15.82
C PRO A 69 -5.52 3.35 -15.11
N LEU A 70 -4.43 4.08 -15.32
CA LEU A 70 -3.13 3.84 -14.67
C LEU A 70 -2.84 4.98 -13.69
N SER A 71 -2.51 4.62 -12.45
CA SER A 71 -2.16 5.57 -11.39
C SER A 71 -0.65 5.56 -11.19
N LYS A 72 -0.02 6.73 -11.32
CA LYS A 72 1.43 6.87 -11.06
C LYS A 72 1.65 7.30 -9.61
N LEU A 73 2.35 6.48 -8.84
CA LEU A 73 2.72 6.77 -7.45
C LEU A 73 4.25 6.71 -7.33
N GLY A 74 4.87 7.90 -7.17
CA GLY A 74 6.32 8.05 -7.25
C GLY A 74 6.86 7.67 -8.63
N ASN A 75 7.75 6.67 -8.67
CA ASN A 75 8.35 6.16 -9.91
C ASN A 75 7.69 4.87 -10.45
N LYS A 76 6.63 4.39 -9.80
CA LYS A 76 5.94 3.16 -10.19
C LYS A 76 4.53 3.45 -10.68
N ILE A 77 4.04 2.60 -11.58
CA ILE A 77 2.68 2.64 -12.10
C ILE A 77 1.90 1.50 -11.47
N TYR A 78 0.70 1.84 -11.00
CA TYR A 78 -0.22 0.98 -10.30
C TYR A 78 -1.58 1.00 -10.97
N ILE A 79 -2.31 -0.10 -10.79
CA ILE A 79 -3.65 -0.35 -11.30
C ILE A 79 -4.47 -0.85 -10.12
N GLU A 80 -5.61 -0.22 -9.87
CA GLU A 80 -6.52 -0.70 -8.84
C GLU A 80 -7.15 -2.03 -9.28
N ARG A 81 -7.14 -3.03 -8.41
CA ARG A 81 -7.59 -4.39 -8.64
C ARG A 81 -9.07 -4.43 -8.99
N GLN A 82 -9.90 -3.62 -8.32
CA GLN A 82 -11.32 -3.55 -8.63
C GLN A 82 -11.52 -3.06 -10.07
N VAL A 83 -10.87 -1.95 -10.43
CA VAL A 83 -10.94 -1.38 -11.77
C VAL A 83 -10.41 -2.34 -12.83
N LEU A 84 -9.30 -3.04 -12.55
CA LEU A 84 -8.77 -4.09 -13.42
C LEU A 84 -9.78 -5.23 -13.61
N ASN A 85 -10.40 -5.71 -12.54
CA ASN A 85 -11.38 -6.79 -12.63
C ASN A 85 -12.62 -6.37 -13.44
N ASP A 86 -13.10 -5.14 -13.23
CA ASP A 86 -14.24 -4.59 -13.98
C ASP A 86 -13.88 -4.38 -15.46
N PHE A 87 -12.65 -3.94 -15.74
CA PHE A 87 -12.11 -3.82 -17.08
C PHE A 87 -12.04 -5.17 -17.80
N ILE A 88 -11.51 -6.22 -17.15
CA ILE A 88 -11.44 -7.56 -17.75
C ILE A 88 -12.83 -8.16 -17.97
N ARG A 89 -13.78 -7.93 -17.05
CA ARG A 89 -15.18 -8.38 -17.20
C ARG A 89 -15.88 -7.70 -18.37
N SER A 90 -15.57 -6.44 -18.64
CA SER A 90 -16.11 -5.69 -19.78
C SER A 90 -15.42 -6.02 -21.11
N HIS A 91 -14.22 -6.64 -21.07
CA HIS A 91 -13.45 -7.07 -22.24
C HIS A 91 -13.09 -8.58 -22.17
N PRO A 92 -14.07 -9.49 -22.12
CA PRO A 92 -13.84 -10.91 -21.85
C PRO A 92 -13.12 -11.69 -22.97
N TYR A 93 -12.86 -11.07 -24.14
CA TYR A 93 -12.26 -11.71 -25.32
C TYR A 93 -11.03 -10.94 -25.81
N GLN A 94 -9.95 -10.96 -25.03
CA GLN A 94 -8.64 -10.44 -25.42
C GLN A 94 -7.57 -11.52 -25.45
#